data_AF-A0A968K930-F1
#
_entry.id   AF-A0A968K930-F1
#
_cell.length_a   1.000
_cell.length_b   1.000
_cell.length_c   1.000
_cell.angle_alpha   90.00
_cell.angle_beta   90.00
_cell.angle_gamma   90.00
#
_symmetry.space_group_name_H-M   'P 1'
#
loop_
_entity.id
_entity.type
_entity.pdbx_description
1 polymer ?
#
loop_
_entity_poly.entity_id
_entity_poly.type
_entity_poly.pdbx_seq_one_letter_code
_entity_poly.pdbx_strand_id
1 'polypeptide(L)'
;MIENFRGKACDVVDSEINLLSLCSGVGGLDLGVRLALPGSRVVGYVEREAYCAAVLLARMADKTLDAAPIWCGDLGEFDGGPWRGAVDGIVSGIPCQPHSVA
;
A
#
# COMPACT_ATOMS: atom_id res chain seq x y z
N MET A 1 15.81 -26.71 -24.63
CA MET A 1 16.62 -25.91 -23.68
C MET A 1 16.05 -24.51 -23.73
N ILE A 2 15.28 -24.14 -22.71
CA ILE A 2 14.53 -22.88 -22.65
C ILE A 2 15.50 -21.79 -22.22
N GLU A 3 15.59 -20.71 -23.01
CA GLU A 3 16.55 -19.63 -22.80
C GLU A 3 16.19 -18.77 -21.59
N ASN A 4 17.24 -18.44 -20.84
CA ASN A 4 17.23 -17.62 -19.64
C ASN A 4 17.00 -16.14 -20.03
N PHE A 5 15.78 -15.65 -19.85
CA PHE A 5 15.49 -14.21 -19.84
C PHE A 5 16.10 -13.58 -18.58
N ARG A 6 17.40 -13.26 -18.60
CA ARG A 6 17.98 -12.25 -17.69
C ARG A 6 17.50 -10.89 -18.16
N GLY A 7 16.29 -10.52 -17.74
CA GLY A 7 15.81 -9.15 -17.77
C GLY A 7 16.83 -8.27 -17.04
N LYS A 8 17.22 -7.18 -17.71
CA LYS A 8 18.10 -6.14 -17.19
C LYS A 8 17.71 -5.80 -15.75
N ALA A 9 18.70 -5.72 -14.87
CA ALA A 9 18.52 -5.01 -13.61
C ALA A 9 17.99 -3.62 -13.96
N CYS A 10 16.72 -3.37 -13.66
CA CYS A 10 16.22 -2.01 -13.53
C CYS A 10 17.15 -1.37 -12.49
N ASP A 11 17.72 -0.19 -12.79
CA ASP A 11 18.44 0.60 -11.80
C ASP A 11 17.45 0.95 -10.67
N VAL A 12 17.28 0.03 -9.71
CA VAL A 12 16.50 0.28 -8.50
C VAL A 12 17.38 1.20 -7.68
N VAL A 13 17.08 2.50 -7.74
CA VAL A 13 17.61 3.47 -6.81
C VAL A 13 17.53 2.89 -5.40
N ASP A 14 18.65 2.93 -4.66
CA ASP A 14 18.82 2.42 -3.29
C ASP A 14 17.99 3.22 -2.25
N SER A 15 17.00 4.00 -2.72
CA SER A 15 16.09 4.81 -1.94
C SER A 15 14.85 4.01 -1.59
N GLU A 16 14.50 3.96 -0.30
CA GLU A 16 13.24 3.38 0.17
C GLU A 16 12.05 4.02 -0.57
N ILE A 17 11.21 3.20 -1.21
CA ILE A 17 10.02 3.66 -1.94
C ILE A 17 8.89 3.84 -0.92
N ASN A 18 8.49 5.08 -0.67
CA ASN A 18 7.42 5.41 0.27
C ASN A 18 6.06 5.41 -0.42
N LEU A 19 5.14 4.63 0.14
CA LEU A 19 3.82 4.40 -0.42
C LEU A 19 2.72 4.89 0.54
N LEU A 20 1.67 5.49 -0.02
CA LEU A 20 0.41 5.74 0.69
C LEU A 20 -0.60 4.66 0.30
N SER A 21 -1.16 3.96 1.29
CA SER A 21 -2.18 2.93 1.05
C SER A 21 -3.58 3.50 1.21
N LEU A 22 -4.39 3.44 0.15
CA LEU A 22 -5.77 3.95 0.13
C LEU A 22 -6.76 2.81 -0.02
N CYS A 23 -7.84 2.82 0.77
CA CYS A 23 -8.75 1.67 0.89
C CYS A 23 -7.94 0.42 1.23
N SER A 24 -7.15 0.53 2.31
CA SER A 24 -6.11 -0.42 2.67
C SER A 24 -6.66 -1.83 2.97
N GLY A 25 -7.95 -1.91 3.32
CA GLY A 25 -8.59 -3.09 3.85
C GLY A 25 -7.77 -3.63 5.01
N VAL A 26 -7.48 -4.93 4.98
CA VAL A 26 -6.63 -5.55 5.99
C VAL A 26 -5.12 -5.44 5.65
N GLY A 27 -4.74 -4.86 4.52
CA GLY A 27 -3.34 -4.67 4.12
C GLY A 27 -2.76 -5.79 3.24
N GLY A 28 -3.61 -6.55 2.54
CA GLY A 28 -3.17 -7.65 1.67
C GLY A 28 -2.37 -7.15 0.45
N LEU A 29 -2.80 -6.05 -0.16
CA LEU A 29 -2.08 -5.47 -1.31
C LEU A 29 -0.73 -4.89 -0.89
N ASP A 30 -0.65 -4.28 0.30
CA ASP A 30 0.59 -3.73 0.85
C ASP A 30 1.64 -4.83 1.07
N LEU A 31 1.22 -5.99 1.58
CA LEU A 31 2.09 -7.17 1.67
C LEU A 31 2.55 -7.65 0.29
N GLY A 32 1.63 -7.70 -0.68
CA GLY A 32 1.97 -8.07 -2.06
C GLY A 32 3.00 -7.12 -2.68
N VAL A 33 2.85 -5.81 -2.46
CA VAL A 33 3.79 -4.80 -2.95
C VAL A 33 5.13 -4.93 -2.25
N ARG A 34 5.16 -5.11 -0.93
CA ARG A 34 6.42 -5.35 -0.18
C ARG A 34 7.13 -6.64 -0.62
N LEU A 35 6.37 -7.67 -1.01
CA LEU A 35 6.94 -8.91 -1.58
C LEU A 35 7.54 -8.67 -2.99
N ALA A 36 6.89 -7.86 -3.82
CA ALA A 36 7.35 -7.55 -5.17
C ALA A 36 8.47 -6.49 -5.22
N LEU A 37 8.45 -5.55 -4.27
CA LEU A 37 9.37 -4.43 -4.09
C LEU A 37 9.87 -4.42 -2.65
N PRO A 38 10.90 -5.22 -2.30
CA PRO A 38 11.36 -5.35 -0.91
C PRO A 38 11.85 -4.06 -0.25
N GLY A 39 12.25 -3.06 -1.03
CA GLY A 39 12.64 -1.72 -0.54
C GLY A 39 11.48 -0.73 -0.42
N SER A 40 10.24 -1.18 -0.59
CA SER A 40 9.06 -0.33 -0.41
C SER A 40 8.52 -0.39 1.01
N ARG A 41 8.00 0.75 1.48
CA ARG A 41 7.40 0.93 2.80
C ARG A 41 6.11 1.70 2.68
N VAL A 42 5.06 1.22 3.32
CA VAL A 42 3.82 2.02 3.47
C VAL A 42 4.00 3.00 4.64
N VAL A 43 3.85 4.29 4.36
CA VAL A 43 4.06 5.38 5.32
C VAL A 43 2.75 5.98 5.86
N GLY A 44 1.61 5.55 5.32
CA GLY A 44 0.29 5.90 5.81
C GLY A 44 -0.77 4.98 5.24
N TYR A 45 -1.81 4.75 6.02
CA TYR A 45 -2.97 3.96 5.62
C TYR A 45 -4.22 4.81 5.71
N VAL A 46 -5.11 4.66 4.74
CA VAL A 46 -6.45 5.25 4.73
C VAL A 46 -7.44 4.10 4.60
N GLU A 47 -8.28 3.94 5.63
CA GLU A 47 -9.24 2.85 5.70
C GLU A 47 -10.49 3.26 6.47
N ARG A 48 -11.68 2.97 5.93
CA ARG A 48 -12.95 3.38 6.54
C ARG A 48 -13.42 2.40 7.61
N GLU A 49 -13.21 1.11 7.37
CA GLU A 49 -13.81 0.06 8.19
C GLU A 49 -12.99 -0.18 9.46
N ALA A 50 -13.60 0.02 10.62
CA ALA A 50 -12.93 -0.11 11.93
C ALA A 50 -12.34 -1.52 12.15
N TYR A 51 -13.00 -2.56 11.65
CA TYR A 51 -12.48 -3.93 11.70
C TYR A 51 -11.17 -4.06 10.92
N CYS A 52 -11.13 -3.53 9.69
CA CYS A 52 -9.94 -3.54 8.85
C CYS A 52 -8.79 -2.76 9.50
N ALA A 53 -9.07 -1.57 10.04
CA ALA A 53 -8.08 -0.78 10.78
C ALA A 53 -7.53 -1.52 12.01
N ALA A 54 -8.38 -2.25 12.75
CA ALA A 54 -7.93 -3.06 13.88
C ALA A 54 -6.99 -4.21 13.44
N VAL A 55 -7.28 -4.83 12.29
CA VAL A 55 -6.39 -5.87 11.71
C VAL A 55 -5.06 -5.26 11.25
N LEU A 56 -5.06 -4.06 10.65
CA LEU A 56 -3.82 -3.35 10.32
C LEU A 56 -2.97 -3.10 11.57
N LEU A 57 -3.57 -2.58 12.65
CA LEU A 57 -2.88 -2.39 13.93
C LEU A 57 -2.32 -3.70 14.49
N ALA A 58 -3.09 -4.80 14.44
CA ALA A 58 -2.62 -6.11 14.88
C ALA A 58 -1.41 -6.59 14.07
N ARG A 59 -1.43 -6.38 12.75
CA ARG A 59 -0.31 -6.72 11.84
C ARG A 59 0.91 -5.81 12.01
N MET A 60 0.71 -4.57 12.43
CA MET A 60 1.82 -3.69 12.84
C MET A 60 2.42 -4.19 14.16
N ALA A 61 1.58 -4.61 15.10
CA ALA A 61 2.03 -5.11 16.40
C ALA A 61 2.82 -6.44 16.28
N ASP A 62 2.40 -7.34 15.40
CA ASP A 62 3.11 -8.60 15.12
C ASP A 62 4.24 -8.47 14.08
N LYS A 63 4.45 -7.26 13.55
CA LYS A 63 5.49 -6.89 12.55
C LYS A 63 5.30 -7.53 11.18
N THR A 64 4.10 -8.04 10.85
CA THR A 64 3.74 -8.41 9.49
C THR A 64 3.68 -7.18 8.57
N LEU A 65 3.26 -6.04 9.12
CA LEU A 65 3.30 -4.74 8.45
C LEU A 65 4.20 -3.78 9.22
N ASP A 66 4.75 -2.82 8.49
CA ASP A 66 5.45 -1.70 9.07
C ASP A 66 4.50 -0.77 9.81
N ALA A 67 4.91 -0.27 10.98
CA ALA A 67 4.12 0.70 11.73
C ALA A 67 4.00 2.03 10.95
N ALA A 68 2.76 2.48 10.76
CA ALA A 68 2.45 3.76 10.14
C ALA A 68 1.09 4.27 10.64
N PRO A 69 0.80 5.58 10.56
CA PRO A 69 -0.51 6.12 10.94
C PRO A 69 -1.62 5.55 10.05
N ILE A 70 -2.79 5.34 10.67
CA ILE A 70 -4.03 4.99 9.99
C ILE A 70 -4.98 6.17 10.13
N TRP A 71 -5.43 6.71 9.01
CA TRP A 71 -6.55 7.64 8.95
C TRP A 71 -7.84 6.84 8.76
N CYS A 72 -8.81 7.04 9.67
CA CYS A 72 -10.08 6.34 9.66
C CYS A 72 -11.21 7.27 9.20
N GLY A 73 -11.88 6.94 8.10
CA GLY A 73 -13.00 7.73 7.58
C GLY A 73 -13.32 7.46 6.11
N ASP A 74 -14.20 8.26 5.53
CA ASP A 74 -14.51 8.18 4.10
C ASP A 74 -13.36 8.74 3.25
N LEU A 75 -12.92 8.01 2.22
CA LEU A 75 -11.82 8.46 1.36
C LEU A 75 -12.10 9.81 0.69
N GLY A 76 -13.38 10.16 0.45
CA GLY A 76 -13.79 11.45 -0.11
C GLY A 76 -13.54 12.64 0.83
N GLU A 77 -13.35 12.39 2.14
CA GLU A 77 -13.03 13.40 3.16
C GLU A 77 -11.54 13.45 3.50
N PHE A 78 -10.75 12.52 2.97
CA PHE A 78 -9.31 12.45 3.24
C PHE A 78 -8.56 13.57 2.49
N ASP A 79 -7.85 14.42 3.24
CA ASP A 79 -6.97 15.44 2.65
C ASP A 79 -5.63 14.82 2.19
N GLY A 80 -5.57 14.50 0.90
CA GLY A 80 -4.35 14.02 0.24
C GLY A 80 -3.33 15.12 -0.08
N GLY A 81 -3.66 16.41 0.11
CA GLY A 81 -2.80 17.54 -0.23
C GLY A 81 -1.39 17.46 0.37
N PRO A 82 -1.26 17.23 1.70
CA PRO A 82 0.04 17.10 2.36
C PRO A 82 0.91 15.93 1.86
N TRP A 83 0.31 14.92 1.22
CA TRP A 83 1.02 13.73 0.74
C TRP A 83 1.64 13.93 -0.65
N ARG A 84 1.23 14.98 -1.38
CA ARG A 84 1.73 15.25 -2.73
C ARG A 84 3.21 15.62 -2.70
N GLY A 85 4.04 14.77 -3.30
CA GLY A 85 5.50 14.92 -3.31
C GLY A 85 6.19 14.46 -2.02
N ALA A 86 5.43 13.96 -1.04
CA ALA A 86 5.95 13.33 0.18
C ALA A 86 6.00 11.79 0.07
N VAL A 87 5.27 11.22 -0.89
CA VAL A 87 5.28 9.78 -1.21
C VAL A 87 5.62 9.56 -2.68
N ASP A 88 6.25 8.42 -2.95
CA ASP A 88 6.68 8.00 -4.28
C ASP A 88 5.55 7.33 -5.07
N GLY A 89 4.54 6.79 -4.36
CA GLY A 89 3.42 6.11 -5.00
C GLY A 89 2.22 5.90 -4.11
N ILE A 90 1.15 5.43 -4.75
CA ILE A 90 -0.10 5.04 -4.11
C ILE A 90 -0.32 3.55 -4.37
N VAL A 91 -0.66 2.83 -3.32
CA VAL A 91 -1.20 1.48 -3.39
C VAL A 91 -2.68 1.57 -3.05
N SER A 92 -3.57 1.02 -3.87
CA SER A 92 -4.99 1.08 -3.56
C SER A 92 -5.77 -0.10 -4.09
N GLY A 93 -6.57 -0.68 -3.20
CA GLY A 93 -7.64 -1.62 -3.55
C GLY A 93 -8.98 -0.91 -3.68
N ILE A 94 -9.04 0.20 -4.43
CA ILE A 94 -10.25 1.01 -4.57
C ILE A 94 -11.44 0.12 -4.99
N PRO A 95 -12.62 0.25 -4.37
CA PRO A 95 -13.76 -0.60 -4.70
C PRO A 95 -14.14 -0.49 -6.17
N CYS A 96 -14.40 -1.65 -6.77
CA CYS A 96 -14.67 -1.84 -8.19
C CYS A 96 -16.13 -1.49 -8.59
N GLN A 97 -16.82 -0.54 -7.95
CA GLN A 97 -18.22 -0.24 -8.28
C GLN A 97 -18.36 1.19 -8.82
N PRO A 98 -18.86 1.40 -10.06
CA PRO A 98 -19.80 0.59 -10.86
C PRO A 98 -19.16 -0.41 -11.87
N HIS A 99 -17.90 -0.78 -11.72
CA HIS A 99 -17.17 -1.68 -12.63
C HIS A 99 -17.35 -3.19 -12.35
N SER A 100 -18.22 -3.57 -11.41
CA SER A 100 -18.55 -4.96 -11.06
C SER A 100 -19.90 -5.42 -11.63
N VAL A 101 -20.40 -4.75 -12.67
CA VAL A 101 -21.56 -5.20 -13.48
C VAL A 101 -21.16 -6.14 -14.63
N ALA A 102 -20.01 -6.82 -14.50
CA ALA A 102 -19.57 -7.83 -15.46
C ALA A 102 -20.57 -9.00 -15.53
#